data_AF-A0A5S4H746-F1
#
_entry.id   AF-A0A5S4H746-F1
#
_cell.length_a   1.000
_cell.length_b   1.000
_cell.length_c   1.000
_cell.angle_alpha   90.00
_cell.angle_beta   90.00
_cell.angle_gamma   90.00
#
_symmetry.space_group_name_H-M   'P 1'
#
loop_
_entity.id
_entity.type
_entity.pdbx_description
1 polymer ?
#
loop_
_entity_poly.entity_id
_entity_poly.type
_entity_poly.pdbx_seq_one_letter_code
_entity_poly.pdbx_strand_id
1 'polypeptide(L)'
;MEPGEAGYYTLFQPPPPGGWRTGLAYGRPDATTGLPIRAAVPGRGLSIAAGTPAVDVTMQILAAAPEMDLTAWAYVAEVSQQWISHPYAELILAVPDQEGTVLPELSTQVWPNVVYRVRLSVRSSGNAEEEHRVQLWPGHTAPSVELKRP
;
A
#
# COMPACT_ATOMS: atom_id res chain seq x y z
N MET A 1 -8.97 10.11 12.62
CA MET A 1 -9.93 9.81 11.54
C MET A 1 -9.44 8.52 10.92
N GLU A 2 -10.34 7.56 10.73
CA GLU A 2 -9.96 6.23 10.26
C GLU A 2 -9.72 6.24 8.74
N PRO A 3 -8.92 5.29 8.19
CA PRO A 3 -8.70 5.18 6.74
C PRO A 3 -10.00 5.10 5.94
N GLY A 4 -10.99 4.41 6.50
CA GLY A 4 -12.31 4.27 5.92
C GLY A 4 -13.15 5.55 5.90
N GLU A 5 -13.09 6.36 6.95
CA GLU A 5 -13.75 7.67 7.01
C GLU A 5 -13.18 8.64 5.96
N ALA A 6 -11.88 8.56 5.70
CA ALA A 6 -11.23 9.31 4.62
C ALA A 6 -11.51 8.71 3.22
N GLY A 7 -11.96 7.45 3.17
CA GLY A 7 -12.14 6.66 1.95
C GLY A 7 -10.84 6.19 1.30
N TYR A 8 -9.68 6.47 1.91
CA TYR A 8 -8.37 6.00 1.46
C TYR A 8 -7.26 6.28 2.49
N TYR A 9 -6.13 5.61 2.31
CA TYR A 9 -4.87 5.89 2.99
C TYR A 9 -3.69 5.81 2.01
N THR A 10 -2.56 6.39 2.40
CA THR A 10 -1.34 6.46 1.58
C THR A 10 -0.21 5.68 2.24
N LEU A 11 0.46 4.84 1.47
CA LEU A 11 1.78 4.30 1.79
C LEU A 11 2.80 5.16 1.05
N PHE A 12 3.78 5.77 1.72
CA PHE A 12 4.76 6.62 1.05
C PHE A 12 6.09 6.70 1.82
N GLN A 13 7.12 7.24 1.15
CA GLN A 13 8.37 7.58 1.81
C GLN A 13 8.36 9.06 2.25
N PRO A 14 8.67 9.36 3.51
CA PRO A 14 8.74 10.74 3.96
C PRO A 14 9.85 11.53 3.24
N PRO A 15 9.63 12.82 2.95
CA PRO A 15 10.72 13.73 2.59
C PRO A 15 11.68 13.95 3.79
N PRO A 16 12.88 14.54 3.56
CA PRO A 16 13.81 14.92 4.64
C PRO A 16 13.15 15.71 5.77
N PRO A 17 13.72 15.72 6.99
CA PRO A 17 12.99 16.02 8.22
C PRO A 17 12.31 17.40 8.19
N GLY A 18 10.98 17.35 8.26
CA GLY A 18 10.06 18.48 8.27
C GLY A 18 8.67 17.90 8.02
N GLY A 19 7.82 17.90 9.05
CA GLY A 19 6.58 17.12 9.12
C GLY A 19 5.79 17.01 7.82
N TRP A 20 5.32 15.81 7.51
CA TRP A 20 4.61 15.50 6.28
C TRP A 20 3.09 15.49 6.51
N ARG A 21 2.32 15.82 5.47
CA ARG A 21 0.85 15.68 5.39
C ARG A 21 0.49 15.20 4.00
N THR A 22 -0.34 14.17 3.89
CA THR A 22 -0.61 13.47 2.61
C THR A 22 -1.76 14.09 1.80
N GLY A 23 -2.54 15.03 2.36
CA GLY A 23 -3.82 15.50 1.82
C GLY A 23 -3.79 16.12 0.41
N LEU A 24 -2.71 16.81 0.01
CA LEU A 24 -2.59 17.43 -1.32
C LEU A 24 -1.50 16.81 -2.21
N ALA A 25 -0.50 16.15 -1.62
CA ALA A 25 0.70 15.72 -2.35
C ALA A 25 0.54 14.39 -3.10
N TYR A 26 -0.41 13.55 -2.66
CA TYR A 26 -0.54 12.16 -3.14
C TYR A 26 -1.85 11.87 -3.89
N GLY A 27 -2.79 12.82 -3.92
CA GLY A 27 -4.04 12.71 -4.67
C GLY A 27 -5.02 11.67 -4.11
N ARG A 28 -6.32 12.02 -4.12
CA ARG A 28 -7.38 11.09 -3.74
C ARG A 28 -7.57 10.05 -4.85
N PRO A 29 -7.54 8.74 -4.55
CA PRO A 29 -7.88 7.73 -5.54
C PRO A 29 -9.37 7.89 -5.92
N ASP A 30 -9.67 7.89 -7.22
CA ASP A 30 -11.04 7.80 -7.71
C ASP A 30 -11.55 6.37 -7.48
N ALA A 31 -12.45 6.23 -6.50
CA ALA A 31 -13.06 4.96 -6.11
C ALA A 31 -14.08 4.44 -7.15
N THR A 32 -14.44 5.23 -8.17
CA THR A 32 -15.52 4.88 -9.10
C THR A 32 -15.07 4.18 -10.38
N THR A 33 -13.76 4.15 -10.70
CA THR A 33 -13.29 3.72 -12.04
C THR A 33 -12.04 2.83 -12.07
N GLY A 34 -11.59 2.20 -10.97
CA GLY A 34 -10.68 1.04 -11.09
C GLY A 34 -9.95 0.60 -9.83
N LEU A 35 -8.75 0.02 -10.00
CA LEU A 35 -8.05 -0.74 -8.95
C LEU A 35 -7.96 0.04 -7.61
N PRO A 36 -8.27 -0.61 -6.46
CA PRO A 36 -8.24 0.01 -5.14
C PRO A 36 -6.82 0.26 -4.62
N ILE A 37 -5.78 -0.10 -5.37
CA ILE A 37 -4.39 0.25 -5.10
C ILE A 37 -3.79 0.91 -6.35
N ARG A 38 -3.23 2.12 -6.20
CA ARG A 38 -2.67 2.90 -7.31
C ARG A 38 -1.42 3.64 -6.90
N ALA A 39 -0.55 3.91 -7.87
CA ALA A 39 0.53 4.87 -7.69
C ALA A 39 -0.04 6.28 -7.52
N ALA A 40 0.13 6.82 -6.32
CA ALA A 40 -0.32 8.15 -5.90
C ALA A 40 0.54 9.24 -6.55
N VAL A 41 1.85 9.02 -6.47
CA VAL A 41 2.88 9.76 -7.19
C VAL A 41 3.86 8.71 -7.71
N PRO A 42 4.09 8.63 -9.04
CA PRO A 42 5.03 7.67 -9.61
C PRO A 42 6.36 7.72 -8.84
N GLY A 43 6.75 6.59 -8.26
CA GLY A 43 8.02 6.49 -7.55
C GLY A 43 8.04 6.94 -6.08
N ARG A 44 6.96 7.55 -5.56
CA ARG A 44 6.97 8.20 -4.22
C ARG A 44 5.82 7.82 -3.30
N GLY A 45 4.73 7.24 -3.79
CA GLY A 45 3.56 6.92 -2.98
C GLY A 45 2.61 5.93 -3.65
N LEU A 46 1.92 5.13 -2.86
CA LEU A 46 0.76 4.33 -3.23
C LEU A 46 -0.46 4.83 -2.44
N SER A 47 -1.57 5.04 -3.13
CA SER A 47 -2.87 5.34 -2.52
C SER A 47 -3.71 4.07 -2.57
N ILE A 48 -4.32 3.72 -1.43
CA ILE A 48 -5.18 2.55 -1.28
C ILE A 48 -6.57 3.02 -0.87
N ALA A 49 -7.57 2.72 -1.69
CA ALA A 49 -8.96 3.07 -1.45
C ALA A 49 -9.58 2.15 -0.39
N ALA A 50 -10.46 2.71 0.42
CA ALA A 50 -11.31 2.01 1.38
C ALA A 50 -12.76 2.05 0.90
N GLY A 51 -13.44 0.91 0.93
CA GLY A 51 -14.85 0.76 0.57
C GLY A 51 -15.80 0.97 1.75
N THR A 52 -15.31 0.84 2.99
CA THR A 52 -16.09 1.02 4.23
C THR A 52 -15.54 2.10 5.14
N PRO A 53 -16.35 2.68 6.06
CA PRO A 53 -15.90 3.68 7.04
C PRO A 53 -14.89 3.17 8.08
N ALA A 54 -14.90 1.88 8.41
CA ALA A 54 -13.92 1.24 9.28
C ALA A 54 -13.02 0.31 8.45
N VAL A 55 -11.70 0.42 8.63
CA VAL A 55 -10.71 -0.41 7.95
C VAL A 55 -9.61 -0.81 8.91
N ASP A 56 -9.43 -2.11 9.13
CA ASP A 56 -8.26 -2.66 9.82
C ASP A 56 -7.14 -2.89 8.80
N VAL A 57 -5.97 -2.28 9.02
CA VAL A 57 -4.83 -2.35 8.09
C VAL A 57 -3.67 -3.10 8.72
N THR A 58 -3.37 -4.28 8.19
CA THR A 58 -2.16 -5.04 8.52
C THR A 58 -1.11 -4.90 7.42
N MET A 59 0.11 -4.57 7.84
CA MET A 59 1.24 -4.32 6.95
C MET A 59 2.37 -5.34 7.15
N GLN A 60 2.92 -5.90 6.06
CA GLN A 60 4.05 -6.82 6.10
C GLN A 60 5.08 -6.53 5.02
N ILE A 61 6.35 -6.51 5.40
CA ILE A 61 7.49 -6.52 4.47
C ILE A 61 8.10 -7.92 4.54
N LEU A 62 8.16 -8.60 3.40
CA LEU A 62 8.55 -10.00 3.27
C LEU A 62 9.79 -10.13 2.39
N ALA A 63 10.59 -11.15 2.65
CA ALA A 63 11.77 -11.45 1.85
C ALA A 63 11.44 -12.06 0.47
N ALA A 64 10.24 -12.65 0.31
CA ALA A 64 9.79 -13.30 -0.91
C ALA A 64 8.27 -13.19 -1.09
N ALA A 65 7.78 -13.58 -2.27
CA ALA A 65 6.35 -13.60 -2.56
C ALA A 65 5.61 -14.50 -1.56
N PRO A 66 4.58 -13.99 -0.85
CA PRO A 66 3.75 -14.82 0.01
C PRO A 66 2.86 -15.74 -0.83
N GLU A 67 2.57 -16.93 -0.30
CA GLU A 67 1.55 -17.81 -0.85
C GLU A 67 0.22 -17.08 -0.96
N MET A 68 -0.48 -17.31 -2.07
CA MET A 68 -1.72 -16.63 -2.39
C MET A 68 -2.90 -17.56 -2.11
N ASP A 69 -3.61 -17.30 -1.03
CA ASP A 69 -4.88 -17.97 -0.74
C ASP A 69 -6.04 -17.13 -1.28
N LEU A 70 -6.45 -17.41 -2.53
CA LEU A 70 -7.57 -16.72 -3.18
C LEU A 70 -8.93 -17.03 -2.53
N THR A 71 -9.01 -18.05 -1.67
CA THR A 71 -10.27 -18.43 -1.01
C THR A 71 -10.51 -17.66 0.28
N ALA A 72 -9.45 -17.11 0.88
CA ALA A 72 -9.53 -16.34 2.11
C ALA A 72 -9.88 -14.85 1.92
N TRP A 73 -9.82 -14.32 0.69
CA TRP A 73 -9.97 -12.89 0.41
C TRP A 73 -11.04 -12.62 -0.63
N ALA A 74 -11.84 -11.60 -0.39
CA ALA A 74 -12.87 -11.15 -1.34
C ALA A 74 -12.25 -10.45 -2.56
N TYR A 75 -11.09 -9.81 -2.36
CA TYR A 75 -10.37 -9.12 -3.41
C TYR A 75 -8.86 -9.24 -3.20
N VAL A 76 -8.11 -9.44 -4.29
CA VAL A 76 -6.64 -9.45 -4.29
C VAL A 76 -6.15 -8.69 -5.51
N ALA A 77 -5.23 -7.73 -5.33
CA ALA A 77 -4.54 -7.05 -6.41
C ALA A 77 -3.06 -6.90 -6.14
N GLU A 78 -2.26 -6.92 -7.21
CA GLU A 78 -0.83 -6.67 -7.15
C GLU A 78 -0.42 -5.51 -8.05
N VAL A 79 0.46 -4.66 -7.55
CA VAL A 79 1.10 -3.59 -8.32
C VAL A 79 2.61 -3.65 -8.13
N SER A 80 3.34 -3.09 -9.10
CA SER A 80 4.78 -2.85 -8.95
C SER A 80 5.00 -1.42 -8.51
N GLN A 81 5.84 -1.24 -7.49
CA GLN A 81 6.24 0.07 -7.00
C GLN A 81 7.75 0.11 -6.82
N GLN A 82 8.39 1.03 -7.52
CA GLN A 82 9.75 1.44 -7.20
C GLN A 82 9.64 2.68 -6.31
N TRP A 83 10.46 2.73 -5.26
CA TRP A 83 10.55 3.87 -4.37
C TRP A 83 11.86 4.62 -4.69
N ILE A 84 11.84 5.95 -4.77
CA ILE A 84 12.95 6.75 -5.34
C ILE A 84 13.74 7.55 -4.27
N SER A 85 13.15 7.82 -3.10
CA SER A 85 13.78 8.65 -2.06
C SER A 85 14.96 7.97 -1.33
N HIS A 86 16.18 8.25 -1.79
CA HIS A 86 17.39 8.15 -0.98
C HIS A 86 17.48 9.41 -0.11
N PRO A 87 17.89 9.38 1.18
CA PRO A 87 18.42 8.25 1.97
C PRO A 87 17.42 7.52 2.90
N TYR A 88 16.12 7.82 2.85
CA TYR A 88 15.18 7.37 3.89
C TYR A 88 14.50 6.03 3.51
N ALA A 89 14.88 4.95 4.19
CA ALA A 89 14.32 3.61 3.98
C ALA A 89 12.98 3.38 4.72
N GLU A 90 12.55 4.36 5.50
CA GLU A 90 11.28 4.31 6.23
C GLU A 90 10.10 4.39 5.27
N LEU A 91 9.14 3.50 5.46
CA LEU A 91 7.82 3.61 4.86
C LEU A 91 6.84 4.09 5.92
N ILE A 92 5.92 4.93 5.47
CA ILE A 92 4.92 5.52 6.33
C ILE A 92 3.54 5.21 5.76
N LEU A 93 2.67 4.75 6.63
CA LEU A 93 1.24 4.61 6.37
C LEU A 93 0.51 5.81 6.97
N ALA A 94 -0.25 6.55 6.18
CA ALA A 94 -1.00 7.68 6.70
C ALA A 94 -2.39 7.81 6.09
N VAL A 95 -3.35 8.13 6.97
CA VAL A 95 -4.64 8.70 6.57
C VAL A 95 -4.40 10.17 6.17
N PRO A 96 -5.12 10.71 5.17
CA PRO A 96 -5.07 12.12 4.83
C PRO A 96 -5.18 13.04 6.05
N ASP A 97 -4.36 14.10 6.03
CA ASP A 97 -4.32 15.16 7.03
C ASP A 97 -3.98 14.74 8.47
N GLN A 98 -3.50 13.50 8.65
CA GLN A 98 -3.01 12.99 9.93
C GLN A 98 -1.52 12.70 9.90
N GLU A 99 -0.90 12.80 11.08
CA GLU A 99 0.35 12.11 11.32
C GLU A 99 0.07 10.61 11.22
N GLY A 100 0.98 9.88 10.63
CA GLY A 100 0.78 8.47 10.34
C GLY A 100 1.92 7.63 10.86
N THR A 101 1.75 6.34 10.66
CA THR A 101 2.49 5.31 11.34
C THR A 101 3.74 4.98 10.55
N VAL A 102 4.89 5.11 11.22
CA VAL A 102 6.16 4.60 10.71
C VAL A 102 6.09 3.07 10.76
N LEU A 103 6.25 2.46 9.59
CA LEU A 103 6.26 1.02 9.42
C LEU A 103 7.67 0.47 9.65
N PRO A 104 7.84 -0.86 9.85
CA PRO A 104 9.15 -1.47 9.84
C PRO A 104 9.97 -1.02 8.62
N GLU A 105 11.25 -0.74 8.83
CA GLU A 105 12.13 -0.25 7.78
C GLU A 105 12.21 -1.25 6.62
N LEU A 106 12.20 -0.74 5.38
CA LEU A 106 12.69 -1.54 4.26
C LEU A 106 14.17 -1.79 4.54
N SER A 107 14.63 -3.04 4.45
CA SER A 107 16.05 -3.34 4.64
C SER A 107 16.89 -2.46 3.71
N THR A 108 17.71 -1.58 4.30
CA THR A 108 18.57 -0.60 3.62
C THR A 108 19.54 -1.25 2.64
N GLN A 109 19.85 -2.54 2.83
CA GLN A 109 20.66 -3.36 1.91
C GLN A 109 20.00 -3.58 0.55
N VAL A 110 18.70 -3.28 0.41
CA VAL A 110 17.89 -3.54 -0.78
C VAL A 110 17.73 -2.28 -1.67
N TRP A 111 18.46 -1.18 -1.40
CA TRP A 111 18.33 0.10 -2.13
C TRP A 111 19.65 0.59 -2.72
N PRO A 112 19.76 1.02 -4.01
CA PRO A 112 18.74 1.49 -4.97
C PRO A 112 18.50 0.57 -6.22
N ASN A 113 17.42 0.83 -6.98
CA ASN A 113 16.93 0.13 -8.19
C ASN A 113 16.07 -1.13 -7.98
N VAL A 114 15.56 -1.37 -6.76
CA VAL A 114 14.65 -2.48 -6.52
C VAL A 114 13.20 -2.07 -6.76
N VAL A 115 12.55 -2.77 -7.70
CA VAL A 115 11.10 -2.73 -7.88
C VAL A 115 10.48 -3.69 -6.87
N TYR A 116 9.62 -3.20 -5.99
CA TYR A 116 8.84 -4.03 -5.08
C TYR A 116 7.52 -4.43 -5.74
N ARG A 117 7.07 -5.65 -5.46
CA ARG A 117 5.68 -6.05 -5.66
C ARG A 117 4.90 -5.73 -4.39
N VAL A 118 3.71 -5.19 -4.57
CA VAL A 118 2.81 -4.83 -3.48
C VAL A 118 1.50 -5.56 -3.71
N ARG A 119 1.11 -6.44 -2.80
CA ARG A 119 -0.20 -7.09 -2.79
C ARG A 119 -1.11 -6.40 -1.79
N LEU A 120 -2.30 -6.05 -2.25
CA LEU A 120 -3.43 -5.69 -1.42
C LEU A 120 -4.41 -6.85 -1.44
N SER A 121 -4.69 -7.43 -0.28
CA SER A 121 -5.79 -8.35 -0.08
C SER A 121 -6.84 -7.70 0.80
N VAL A 122 -8.10 -7.75 0.37
CA VAL A 122 -9.25 -7.18 1.10
C VAL A 122 -10.27 -8.27 1.38
N ARG A 123 -10.76 -8.29 2.61
CA ARG A 123 -11.98 -9.04 2.97
C ARG A 123 -12.90 -8.10 3.74
N SER A 124 -14.19 -8.23 3.53
CA SER A 124 -15.19 -7.49 4.30
C SER A 124 -15.63 -8.34 5.49
N SER A 125 -15.53 -7.81 6.71
CA SER A 125 -16.16 -8.38 7.91
C SER A 125 -17.58 -7.84 8.05
N GLY A 126 -18.45 -8.16 7.08
CA GLY A 126 -19.80 -7.62 7.01
C GLY A 126 -19.88 -6.23 6.35
N ASN A 127 -20.97 -5.50 6.58
CA ASN A 127 -21.28 -4.27 5.84
C ASN A 127 -20.60 -2.99 6.35
N ALA A 128 -19.90 -3.05 7.48
CA ALA A 128 -19.38 -1.86 8.17
C ALA A 128 -17.85 -1.79 8.26
N GLU A 129 -17.15 -2.89 7.94
CA GLU A 129 -15.72 -3.01 8.20
C GLU A 129 -15.02 -3.83 7.11
N GLU A 130 -13.83 -3.37 6.74
CA GLU A 130 -12.91 -4.05 5.82
C GLU A 130 -11.61 -4.38 6.55
N GLU A 131 -11.03 -5.54 6.25
CA GLU A 131 -9.68 -5.86 6.62
C GLU A 131 -8.79 -5.83 5.38
N HIS A 132 -7.77 -4.99 5.46
CA HIS A 132 -6.77 -4.80 4.43
C HIS A 132 -5.45 -5.43 4.88
N ARG A 133 -4.95 -6.37 4.09
CA ARG A 133 -3.59 -6.88 4.24
C ARG A 133 -2.73 -6.35 3.09
N VAL A 134 -1.72 -5.58 3.44
CA VAL A 134 -0.75 -5.02 2.49
C VAL A 134 0.60 -5.70 2.68
N GLN A 135 1.06 -6.41 1.65
CA GLN A 135 2.30 -7.18 1.68
C GLN A 135 3.27 -6.69 0.61
N LEU A 136 4.52 -6.44 0.98
CA LEU A 136 5.58 -6.02 0.06
C LEU A 136 6.69 -7.06 0.02
N TRP A 137 7.21 -7.30 -1.18
CA TRP A 137 8.43 -8.10 -1.36
C TRP A 137 9.20 -7.63 -2.60
N PRO A 138 10.51 -7.91 -2.69
CA PRO A 138 11.28 -7.55 -3.88
C PRO A 138 10.77 -8.26 -5.13
N GLY A 139 10.55 -7.55 -6.23
CA GLY A 139 9.95 -8.13 -7.43
C GLY A 139 10.81 -9.19 -8.13
N HIS A 140 12.13 -9.18 -7.90
CA HIS A 140 13.05 -10.19 -8.42
C HIS A 140 12.90 -11.56 -7.74
N THR A 141 12.21 -11.63 -6.59
CA THR A 141 11.93 -12.89 -5.89
C THR A 141 10.52 -13.42 -6.19
N ALA A 142 9.76 -12.79 -7.09
CA ALA A 142 8.41 -13.21 -7.43
C ALA A 142 8.43 -14.22 -8.60
N PRO A 143 7.75 -15.38 -8.48
CA PRO A 143 7.43 -16.18 -9.66
C PRO A 143 6.49 -15.38 -10.59
N SER A 144 6.60 -15.59 -11.90
CA SER A 144 5.74 -14.90 -12.88
C SER A 144 4.28 -15.30 -12.68
N VAL A 145 3.42 -14.36 -12.29
CA VAL A 145 1.97 -14.61 -12.15
C VAL A 145 1.25 -14.09 -13.38
N GLU A 146 0.62 -14.98 -14.14
CA GLU A 146 -0.38 -14.59 -15.15
C GLU A 146 -1.63 -14.07 -14.41
N LEU A 147 -1.91 -12.78 -14.57
CA LEU A 147 -3.13 -12.15 -14.08
C LEU A 147 -4.34 -12.76 -14.80
N LYS A 148 -5.16 -13.53 -14.08
CA LYS A 148 -6.50 -13.89 -14.56
C LYS A 148 -7.40 -12.66 -14.39
N ARG A 149 -7.72 -11.98 -15.48
CA ARG A 149 -8.82 -10.99 -15.52
C ARG A 149 -10.15 -11.71 -15.73
N PRO A 150 -11.28 -11.15 -15.25
CA PRO A 150 -12.62 -11.59 -15.65
C PRO A 150 -12.84 -11.44 -17.15
#